data_AF-A0A2I1EYM0-F1
#
_entry.id   AF-A0A2I1EYM0-F1
#
_cell.length_a   1.000
_cell.length_b   1.000
_cell.length_c   1.000
_cell.angle_alpha   90.00
_cell.angle_beta   90.00
_cell.angle_gamma   90.00
#
_symmetry.space_group_name_H-M   'P 1'
#
loop_
_entity.id
_entity.type
_entity.pdbx_description
1 polymer ?
#
loop_
_entity_poly.entity_id
_entity_poly.type
_entity_poly.pdbx_seq_one_letter_code
_entity_poly.pdbx_strand_id
1 'polypeptide(L)'
;MKFSIFFTLTIIFFATALVSTVIEGYHAEVVRNVLAECKIWVTDNNGNYVAGNKHYHRCDNNPPNLNIDTLSNDSYWLIASVEGSGRQDKRRGPLNNDFCYIIYGDAANWRFNTWDYCNSQS
;
A
#
# COMPACT_ATOMS: atom_id res chain seq x y z
N MET A 1 -0.90 51.96 -16.05
CA MET A 1 -1.74 50.97 -15.35
C MET A 1 -1.85 49.60 -16.06
N LYS A 2 -1.01 49.27 -17.06
CA LYS A 2 -1.01 47.94 -17.72
C LYS A 2 -0.06 46.93 -17.06
N PHE A 3 1.06 47.39 -16.48
CA PHE A 3 2.11 46.52 -15.93
C PHE A 3 1.74 45.81 -14.61
N SER A 4 0.96 46.45 -13.72
CA SER A 4 0.51 45.82 -12.46
C SER A 4 -0.42 44.63 -12.67
N ILE A 5 -1.22 44.63 -13.74
CA ILE A 5 -2.18 43.56 -14.03
C ILE A 5 -1.44 42.29 -14.49
N PHE A 6 -0.35 42.43 -15.25
CA PHE A 6 0.46 41.29 -15.67
C PHE A 6 1.17 40.65 -14.47
N PHE A 7 1.71 41.46 -13.55
CA PHE A 7 2.39 40.95 -12.35
C PHE A 7 1.45 40.19 -11.40
N THR A 8 0.22 40.69 -11.18
CA THR A 8 -0.75 40.00 -10.33
C THR A 8 -1.22 38.68 -10.96
N LEU A 9 -1.46 38.65 -12.27
CA LEU A 9 -1.82 37.42 -12.98
C LEU A 9 -0.70 36.36 -12.93
N THR A 10 0.57 36.76 -13.07
CA THR A 10 1.71 35.83 -12.97
C THR A 10 1.89 35.26 -11.56
N ILE A 11 1.64 36.05 -10.51
CA ILE A 11 1.75 35.59 -9.11
C ILE A 11 0.63 34.59 -8.79
N ILE A 12 -0.60 34.85 -9.25
CA ILE A 12 -1.74 33.93 -9.08
C ILE A 12 -1.46 32.61 -9.81
N PHE A 13 -0.94 32.66 -11.03
CA PHE A 13 -0.65 31.46 -11.83
C PHE A 13 0.43 30.56 -11.18
N PHE A 14 1.48 31.16 -10.61
CA PHE A 14 2.50 30.44 -9.83
C PHE A 14 1.96 29.90 -8.50
N ALA A 15 1.08 30.65 -7.82
CA ALA A 15 0.44 30.19 -6.58
C ALA A 15 -0.50 28.99 -6.82
N THR A 16 -1.14 28.90 -7.99
CA THR A 16 -1.98 27.74 -8.37
C THR A 16 -1.18 26.56 -8.91
N ALA A 17 0.01 26.77 -9.49
CA ALA A 17 0.87 25.68 -9.99
C ALA A 17 1.60 24.92 -8.87
N LEU A 18 1.67 25.51 -7.66
CA LEU A 18 2.16 24.86 -6.44
C LEU A 18 1.06 24.13 -5.67
N VAL A 19 -0.18 24.13 -6.18
CA VAL A 19 -1.25 23.27 -5.65
C VAL A 19 -0.84 21.85 -5.97
N SER A 20 -0.22 21.24 -4.97
CA SER A 20 0.29 19.88 -4.86
C SER A 20 -0.34 18.95 -5.89
N THR A 21 0.46 18.43 -6.83
CA THR A 21 0.06 17.20 -7.51
C THR A 21 -0.08 16.15 -6.43
N VAL A 22 -1.32 15.87 -6.02
CA VAL A 22 -1.62 14.70 -5.20
C VAL A 22 -1.30 13.53 -6.12
N ILE A 23 -0.11 12.95 -5.94
CA ILE A 23 0.24 11.70 -6.61
C ILE A 23 -0.58 10.66 -5.85
N GLU A 24 -1.69 10.23 -6.45
CA GLU A 24 -2.44 9.09 -5.94
C GLU A 24 -1.53 7.85 -6.06
N GLY A 25 -1.19 7.27 -4.91
CA GLY A 25 -0.44 6.04 -4.88
C GLY A 25 -1.33 4.85 -5.26
N TYR A 26 -0.72 3.73 -5.62
CA TYR A 26 -1.48 2.49 -5.75
C TYR A 26 -2.03 2.03 -4.40
N HIS A 27 -3.15 1.32 -4.43
CA HIS A 27 -3.78 0.71 -3.28
C HIS A 27 -3.58 -0.81 -3.28
N ALA A 28 -3.04 -1.33 -2.17
CA ALA A 28 -2.98 -2.76 -1.90
C ALA A 28 -4.00 -3.11 -0.81
N GLU A 29 -4.93 -4.01 -1.13
CA GLU A 29 -5.85 -4.58 -0.15
C GLU A 29 -5.46 -6.02 0.18
N VAL A 30 -5.40 -6.34 1.47
CA VAL A 30 -5.10 -7.69 1.94
C VAL A 30 -6.18 -8.19 2.89
N VAL A 31 -6.89 -9.23 2.50
CA VAL A 31 -7.79 -9.99 3.38
C VAL A 31 -6.95 -10.85 4.32
N ARG A 32 -7.15 -10.68 5.64
CA ARG A 32 -6.39 -11.39 6.68
C ARG A 32 -7.23 -12.51 7.29
N ASN A 33 -6.75 -13.74 7.16
CA ASN A 33 -7.39 -14.94 7.71
C ASN A 33 -6.35 -15.97 8.17
N VAL A 34 -5.39 -15.52 8.98
CA VAL A 34 -4.35 -16.37 9.57
C VAL A 34 -4.58 -16.46 11.08
N LEU A 35 -4.63 -17.69 11.61
CA LEU A 35 -4.74 -17.95 13.05
C LEU A 35 -3.37 -17.78 13.76
N ALA A 36 -2.76 -16.61 13.60
CA ALA A 36 -1.49 -16.20 14.20
C ALA A 36 -1.31 -14.68 14.08
N GLU A 37 -0.24 -14.15 14.66
CA GLU A 37 0.18 -12.80 14.34
C GLU A 37 0.90 -12.75 12.99
N CYS A 38 0.67 -11.69 12.22
CA CYS A 38 1.35 -11.47 10.95
C CYS A 38 1.71 -10.00 10.77
N LYS A 39 2.60 -9.74 9.81
CA LYS A 39 3.07 -8.43 9.43
C LYS A 39 2.98 -8.34 7.91
N ILE A 40 2.27 -7.33 7.41
CA ILE A 40 2.10 -7.10 5.97
C ILE A 40 2.57 -5.67 5.68
N TRP A 41 3.47 -5.51 4.74
CA TRP A 41 4.02 -4.19 4.40
C TRP A 41 4.40 -4.11 2.93
N VAL A 42 4.62 -2.88 2.50
CA VAL A 42 5.04 -2.54 1.15
C VAL A 42 6.48 -2.04 1.16
N THR A 43 7.26 -2.45 0.17
CA THR A 43 8.56 -1.85 -0.13
C THR A 43 8.60 -1.28 -1.53
N ASP A 44 9.50 -0.32 -1.75
CA ASP A 44 9.90 0.11 -3.08
C ASP A 44 10.70 -0.99 -3.82
N ASN A 45 11.10 -0.72 -5.06
CA ASN A 45 11.93 -1.62 -5.86
C ASN A 45 13.33 -1.87 -5.28
N ASN A 46 13.82 -1.00 -4.40
CA ASN A 46 15.11 -1.13 -3.72
C ASN A 46 14.99 -1.93 -2.42
N GLY A 47 13.77 -2.31 -2.01
CA GLY A 47 13.51 -3.02 -0.75
C GLY A 47 13.34 -2.11 0.47
N ASN A 48 13.28 -0.79 0.29
CA ASN A 48 13.03 0.15 1.38
C ASN A 48 11.56 0.11 1.80
N TYR A 49 11.29 0.16 3.10
CA TYR A 49 9.93 0.24 3.62
C TYR A 49 9.21 1.50 3.10
N VAL A 50 7.98 1.32 2.64
CA VAL A 50 7.09 2.39 2.19
C VAL A 50 5.92 2.55 3.15
N ALA A 51 5.09 1.51 3.29
CA ALA A 51 3.84 1.56 4.05
C ALA A 51 3.45 0.19 4.64
N GLY A 52 2.38 0.17 5.45
CA GLY A 52 1.84 -1.03 6.09
C GLY A 52 2.28 -1.23 7.54
N ASN A 53 2.40 -2.48 7.97
CA ASN A 53 2.67 -2.81 9.37
C ASN A 53 4.17 -2.78 9.67
N LYS A 54 4.54 -2.13 10.78
CA LYS A 54 5.91 -2.15 11.31
C LYS A 54 6.15 -3.33 12.25
N HIS A 55 5.10 -3.80 12.91
CA HIS A 55 5.13 -4.87 13.91
C HIS A 55 4.11 -5.97 13.59
N TYR A 56 4.32 -7.14 14.20
CA TYR A 56 3.35 -8.23 14.20
C TYR A 56 2.08 -7.82 14.93
N HIS A 57 0.95 -8.30 14.44
CA HIS A 57 -0.36 -8.11 15.03
C HIS A 57 -1.27 -9.25 14.59
N ARG A 58 -2.36 -9.49 15.32
CA ARG A 58 -3.32 -10.54 14.98
C ARG A 58 -3.86 -10.40 13.55
N CYS A 59 -3.78 -11.47 12.76
CA CYS A 59 -4.16 -11.50 11.34
C CYS A 59 -5.45 -12.28 11.03
N ASP A 60 -6.34 -12.31 12.00
CA ASP A 60 -7.73 -12.75 11.92
C ASP A 60 -8.69 -11.68 12.49
N ASN A 61 -8.21 -10.44 12.58
CA ASN A 61 -8.95 -9.32 13.17
C ASN A 61 -10.12 -8.85 12.30
N ASN A 62 -11.14 -8.29 12.95
CA ASN A 62 -12.25 -7.59 12.29
C ASN A 62 -12.00 -6.06 12.33
N PRO A 63 -11.98 -5.33 11.20
CA PRO A 63 -12.24 -5.80 9.84
C PRO A 63 -11.08 -6.63 9.27
N PRO A 64 -11.39 -7.70 8.49
CA PRO A 64 -10.37 -8.60 7.95
C PRO A 64 -9.45 -7.92 6.94
N ASN A 65 -9.95 -6.87 6.27
CA ASN A 65 -9.24 -6.21 5.19
C ASN A 65 -8.25 -5.18 5.72
N LEU A 66 -7.02 -5.24 5.23
CA LEU A 66 -5.98 -4.25 5.45
C LEU A 66 -5.77 -3.48 4.15
N ASN A 67 -6.07 -2.18 4.17
CA ASN A 67 -5.82 -1.29 3.04
C ASN A 67 -4.48 -0.58 3.26
N ILE A 68 -3.63 -0.57 2.24
CA ILE A 68 -2.32 0.07 2.25
C ILE A 68 -2.23 0.99 1.04
N ASP A 69 -2.12 2.29 1.31
CA ASP A 69 -1.75 3.29 0.30
C ASP A 69 -0.22 3.30 0.16
N THR A 70 0.26 3.11 -1.06
CA THR A 70 1.69 3.07 -1.37
C THR A 70 2.33 4.46 -1.46
N LEU A 71 1.54 5.53 -1.43
CA LEU A 71 1.98 6.94 -1.46
C LEU A 71 2.81 7.33 -2.69
N SER A 72 2.91 6.44 -3.68
CA SER A 72 3.64 6.61 -4.93
C SER A 72 2.98 5.79 -6.04
N ASN A 73 3.11 6.26 -7.28
CA ASN A 73 2.72 5.51 -8.48
C ASN A 73 3.88 4.68 -9.06
N ASP A 74 4.99 4.55 -8.33
CA ASP A 74 6.05 3.61 -8.66
C ASP A 74 5.62 2.18 -8.39
N SER A 75 6.26 1.22 -9.08
CA SER A 75 6.00 -0.18 -8.79
C SER A 75 6.48 -0.56 -7.39
N TYR A 76 5.72 -1.41 -6.71
CA TYR A 76 5.95 -1.77 -5.33
C TYR A 76 5.96 -3.28 -5.11
N TRP A 77 6.49 -3.71 -3.97
CA TRP A 77 6.45 -5.10 -3.52
C TRP A 77 5.59 -5.22 -2.27
N LEU A 78 4.64 -6.14 -2.29
CA LEU A 78 3.83 -6.48 -1.13
C LEU A 78 4.45 -7.70 -0.43
N ILE A 79 4.78 -7.56 0.85
CA ILE A 79 5.42 -8.60 1.65
C ILE A 79 4.52 -8.98 2.82
N ALA A 80 4.46 -10.28 3.10
CA ALA A 80 3.82 -10.82 4.29
C ALA A 80 4.78 -11.73 5.05
N SER A 81 4.70 -11.67 6.37
CA SER A 81 5.39 -12.56 7.31
C SER A 81 4.43 -12.99 8.41
N VAL A 82 4.57 -14.21 8.93
CA VAL A 82 3.73 -14.76 10.00
C VAL A 82 4.63 -15.13 11.18
N GLU A 83 4.30 -14.62 12.36
CA GLU A 83 5.08 -14.85 13.57
C GLU A 83 5.07 -16.34 13.95
N GLY A 84 6.21 -16.85 14.41
CA GLY A 84 6.38 -18.26 14.75
C GLY A 84 6.43 -19.20 13.54
N SER A 85 6.33 -18.69 12.31
CA SER A 85 6.49 -19.49 11.11
C SER A 85 7.96 -19.81 10.83
N GLY A 86 8.26 -21.07 10.52
CA GLY A 86 9.56 -21.46 9.94
C GLY A 86 9.68 -21.15 8.45
N ARG A 87 8.66 -20.55 7.83
CA ARG A 87 8.64 -20.19 6.40
C ARG A 87 9.21 -18.80 6.21
N GLN A 88 9.92 -18.61 5.10
CA GLN A 88 10.39 -17.29 4.68
C GLN A 88 9.22 -16.35 4.33
N ASP A 89 9.50 -15.05 4.42
CA ASP A 89 8.59 -14.00 4.00
C ASP A 89 8.16 -14.20 2.54
N LYS A 90 6.86 -14.00 2.27
CA LYS A 90 6.33 -14.11 0.92
C LYS A 90 6.24 -12.72 0.31
N ARG A 91 6.95 -12.54 -0.80
CA ARG A 91 6.98 -11.30 -1.57
C ARG A 91 6.12 -11.45 -2.83
N ARG A 92 5.38 -10.40 -3.19
CA ARG A 92 4.52 -10.30 -4.36
C ARG A 92 4.82 -9.01 -5.10
N GLY A 93 5.00 -9.10 -6.41
CA GLY A 93 5.37 -7.98 -7.25
C GLY A 93 6.57 -8.25 -8.16
N PRO A 94 7.16 -7.20 -8.74
CA PRO A 94 6.74 -5.80 -8.58
C PRO A 94 5.33 -5.58 -9.14
N LEU A 95 4.52 -4.79 -8.44
CA LEU A 95 3.14 -4.47 -8.77
C LEU A 95 3.06 -3.01 -9.21
N ASN A 96 2.31 -2.70 -10.26
CA ASN A 96 2.18 -1.36 -10.85
C ASN A 96 0.71 -0.99 -11.06
N ASN A 97 -0.16 -1.49 -10.19
CA ASN A 97 -1.58 -1.20 -10.17
C ASN A 97 -2.14 -1.49 -8.78
N ASP A 98 -3.42 -1.23 -8.59
CA ASP A 98 -4.14 -1.68 -7.42
C ASP A 98 -4.29 -3.20 -7.45
N PHE A 99 -4.05 -3.85 -6.30
CA PHE A 99 -4.12 -5.30 -6.19
C PHE A 99 -4.77 -5.76 -4.90
N CYS A 100 -5.42 -6.92 -5.01
CA CYS A 100 -6.05 -7.62 -3.91
C CYS A 100 -5.36 -8.95 -3.65
N TYR A 101 -5.04 -9.19 -2.38
CA TYR A 101 -4.46 -10.44 -1.92
C TYR A 101 -5.22 -10.98 -0.71
N ILE A 102 -5.07 -12.28 -0.47
CA ILE A 102 -5.48 -12.94 0.77
C ILE A 102 -4.28 -13.61 1.41
N ILE A 103 -4.11 -13.40 2.70
CA ILE A 103 -3.25 -14.22 3.56
C ILE A 103 -4.13 -15.13 4.40
N TYR A 104 -3.86 -16.44 4.37
CA TYR A 104 -4.69 -17.41 5.10
C TYR A 104 -3.93 -18.66 5.56
N GLY A 105 -4.47 -19.32 6.58
CA GLY A 105 -3.92 -20.55 7.16
C GLY A 105 -3.50 -20.38 8.62
N ASP A 106 -2.37 -20.94 9.00
CA ASP A 106 -1.81 -20.88 10.35
C ASP A 106 -0.29 -20.61 10.32
N ALA A 107 0.34 -20.49 11.50
CA ALA A 107 1.77 -20.21 11.63
C ALA A 107 2.65 -21.22 10.86
N ALA A 108 2.27 -22.49 10.79
CA ALA A 108 3.05 -23.53 10.10
C ALA A 108 2.77 -23.58 8.59
N ASN A 109 1.53 -23.34 8.16
CA ASN A 109 1.05 -23.62 6.80
C ASN A 109 0.19 -22.49 6.21
N TRP A 110 0.72 -21.27 6.20
CA TRP A 110 0.05 -20.13 5.59
C TRP A 110 0.33 -19.99 4.09
N ARG A 111 -0.58 -19.28 3.40
CA ARG A 111 -0.54 -18.92 1.97
C ARG A 111 -0.75 -17.42 1.79
N PHE A 112 -0.26 -16.89 0.67
CA PHE A 112 -0.38 -15.47 0.34
C PHE A 112 -0.58 -15.33 -1.16
N ASN A 113 -1.83 -15.22 -1.58
CA ASN A 113 -2.24 -15.38 -2.98
C ASN A 113 -3.10 -14.21 -3.42
N THR A 114 -3.21 -14.01 -4.74
CA THR A 114 -4.18 -13.09 -5.31
C THR A 114 -5.59 -13.47 -4.87
N TRP A 115 -6.46 -12.47 -4.75
CA TRP A 115 -7.84 -12.66 -4.35
C TRP A 115 -8.73 -11.78 -5.21
N ASP A 116 -9.84 -12.33 -5.70
CA ASP A 116 -10.70 -11.63 -6.67
C ASP A 116 -11.84 -10.84 -5.99
N TYR A 117 -11.98 -10.94 -4.66
CA TYR A 117 -13.12 -10.42 -3.90
C TYR A 117 -12.76 -9.29 -2.93
N CYS A 118 -11.74 -8.49 -3.22
CA CYS A 118 -11.60 -7.23 -2.50
C CYS A 118 -12.64 -6.24 -3.00
N ASN A 119 -13.27 -5.54 -2.08
CA ASN A 119 -14.13 -4.40 -2.43
C ASN A 119 -13.19 -3.21 -2.66
N SER A 120 -12.48 -3.20 -3.80
CA SER A 120 -11.75 -2.01 -4.23
C SER A 120 -12.80 -0.91 -4.46
N GLN A 121 -13.00 -0.07 -3.45
CA GLN A 121 -13.74 1.18 -3.58
C GLN A 121 -12.90 2.08 -4.49
N SER A 122 -13.28 2.11 -5.77
CA SER A 122 -12.88 3.12 -6.74
C SER A 122 -13.28 4.52 -6.30
#